data_AF-A0AB39LKP1-F1
#
_entry.id   AF-A0AB39LKP1-F1
#
_cell.length_a   1.000
_cell.length_b   1.000
_cell.length_c   1.000
_cell.angle_alpha   90.00
_cell.angle_beta   90.00
_cell.angle_gamma   90.00
#
_symmetry.space_group_name_H-M   'P 1'
#
loop_
_entity.id
_entity.type
_entity.pdbx_description
1 polymer ?
#
loop_
_entity_poly.entity_id
_entity_poly.type
_entity_poly.pdbx_seq_one_letter_code
_entity_poly.pdbx_strand_id
1 'polypeptide(L)'
;MNTDRRLRRLVVDGTVWHWTVRQRVRPAYEDCRLSLSFFTEGYRAGTGRRLTLVFAPGPRRIVSNTSYFEAGTVVRLPDRADLNLHEPGTARRLLDAAAPALDLRPSVRDVEVDGRPCFDEVVAGPEAVA
;
A
#
# COMPACT_ATOMS: atom_id res chain seq x y z
N MET A 1 -20.32 -11.86 -1.10
CA MET A 1 -20.31 -10.42 -0.77
C MET A 1 -19.04 -9.82 -1.35
N ASN A 2 -19.14 -9.07 -2.46
CA ASN A 2 -17.98 -8.60 -3.23
C ASN A 2 -17.50 -7.26 -2.64
N THR A 3 -16.72 -7.32 -1.56
CA THR A 3 -16.12 -6.13 -0.91
C THR A 3 -14.82 -5.68 -1.59
N ASP A 4 -14.47 -6.30 -2.73
CA ASP A 4 -13.15 -6.26 -3.38
C ASP A 4 -12.86 -4.96 -4.16
N ARG A 5 -13.79 -3.99 -4.15
CA ARG A 5 -13.63 -2.72 -4.88
C ARG A 5 -14.25 -1.52 -4.16
N ARG A 6 -14.07 -1.39 -2.84
CA ARG A 6 -14.33 -0.11 -2.19
C ARG A 6 -13.26 0.89 -2.63
N LEU A 7 -13.62 1.69 -3.64
CA LEU A 7 -12.88 2.87 -4.05
C LEU A 7 -12.92 3.87 -2.90
N ARG A 8 -11.81 4.02 -2.19
CA ARG A 8 -11.69 4.95 -1.06
C ARG A 8 -11.06 6.24 -1.54
N ARG A 9 -11.38 7.34 -0.88
CA ARG A 9 -10.84 8.68 -1.18
C ARG A 9 -10.00 9.18 -0.01
N LEU A 10 -8.91 9.86 -0.33
CA LEU A 10 -7.99 10.51 0.59
C LEU A 10 -7.62 11.88 -0.01
N VAL A 11 -7.55 12.92 0.81
CA VAL A 11 -7.14 14.26 0.36
C VAL A 11 -5.85 14.62 1.08
N VAL A 12 -4.85 15.02 0.30
CA VAL A 12 -3.47 15.28 0.75
C VAL A 12 -3.04 16.59 0.12
N ASP A 13 -2.84 17.63 0.92
CA ASP A 13 -2.34 18.94 0.45
C ASP A 13 -3.12 19.47 -0.77
N GLY A 14 -4.45 19.32 -0.76
CA GLY A 14 -5.34 19.70 -1.85
C GLY A 14 -5.43 18.69 -3.01
N THR A 15 -4.55 17.69 -3.07
CA THR A 15 -4.58 16.60 -4.06
C THR A 15 -5.56 15.51 -3.65
N VAL A 16 -6.50 15.19 -4.53
CA VAL A 16 -7.43 14.07 -4.33
C VAL A 16 -6.82 12.77 -4.82
N TRP A 17 -6.54 11.88 -3.88
CA TRP A 17 -6.12 10.51 -4.10
C TRP A 17 -7.28 9.56 -3.92
N HIS A 18 -7.41 8.63 -4.83
CA HIS A 18 -8.24 7.45 -4.67
C HIS A 18 -7.35 6.25 -4.42
N TRP A 19 -7.82 5.31 -3.63
CA TRP A 19 -7.01 4.15 -3.30
C TRP A 19 -7.81 2.88 -3.15
N THR A 20 -7.13 1.78 -3.47
CA THR A 20 -7.68 0.43 -3.47
C THR A 20 -6.65 -0.55 -2.97
N VAL A 21 -7.09 -1.55 -2.21
CA VAL A 21 -6.27 -2.69 -1.83
C VAL A 21 -6.70 -3.87 -2.68
N ARG A 22 -5.73 -4.58 -3.24
CA ARG A 22 -5.95 -5.81 -4.00
C ARG A 22 -5.13 -6.93 -3.42
N GLN A 23 -5.80 -8.02 -3.04
CA GLN A 23 -5.14 -9.24 -2.64
C GLN A 23 -5.06 -10.20 -3.83
N ARG A 24 -3.86 -10.69 -4.11
CA ARG A 24 -3.61 -11.75 -5.09
C ARG A 24 -3.23 -13.00 -4.31
N VAL A 25 -4.19 -13.90 -4.14
CA VAL A 25 -3.98 -15.20 -3.49
C VAL A 25 -3.58 -16.22 -4.57
N ARG A 26 -2.53 -17.00 -4.30
CA ARG A 26 -2.03 -18.08 -5.16
C ARG A 26 -1.86 -19.36 -4.34
N PRO A 27 -1.83 -20.55 -4.97
CA PRO A 27 -1.65 -21.81 -4.26
C PRO A 27 -0.36 -21.86 -3.43
N ALA A 28 0.75 -21.35 -3.98
CA ALA A 28 1.98 -21.16 -3.25
C ALA A 28 1.93 -19.82 -2.48
N TYR A 29 2.14 -19.86 -1.16
CA TYR A 29 2.07 -18.65 -0.33
C TYR A 29 3.12 -17.60 -0.75
N GLU A 30 4.30 -18.04 -1.15
CA GLU A 30 5.37 -17.18 -1.67
C GLU A 30 5.01 -16.39 -2.94
N ASP A 31 3.93 -16.76 -3.64
CA ASP A 31 3.37 -16.05 -4.79
C ASP A 31 2.21 -15.13 -4.43
N CYS A 32 1.73 -15.17 -3.19
CA CYS A 32 0.70 -14.25 -2.72
C CYS A 32 1.23 -12.83 -2.70
N ARG A 33 0.44 -11.86 -3.13
CA ARG A 33 0.82 -10.45 -3.09
C ARG A 33 -0.33 -9.64 -2.56
N LEU A 34 -0.03 -8.59 -1.81
CA LEU A 34 -0.99 -7.58 -1.44
C LEU A 34 -0.54 -6.26 -2.04
N SER A 35 -1.43 -5.58 -2.75
CA SER A 35 -1.11 -4.35 -3.46
C SER A 35 -1.99 -3.22 -2.96
N LEU A 36 -1.37 -2.11 -2.56
CA LEU A 36 -2.04 -0.86 -2.26
C LEU A 36 -1.79 0.11 -3.40
N SER A 37 -2.83 0.39 -4.18
CA SER A 37 -2.74 1.33 -5.31
C SER A 37 -3.39 2.66 -4.95
N PHE A 38 -2.66 3.74 -5.15
CA PHE A 38 -3.14 5.12 -5.13
C PHE A 38 -3.22 5.66 -6.54
N PHE A 39 -4.25 6.44 -6.85
CA PHE A 39 -4.37 7.11 -8.13
C PHE A 39 -4.97 8.49 -7.97
N THR A 40 -4.40 9.48 -8.65
CA THR A 40 -4.92 10.83 -8.63
C THR A 40 -6.23 10.92 -9.41
N GLU A 41 -6.98 11.97 -9.14
CA GLU A 41 -8.05 12.39 -10.04
C GLU A 41 -7.52 12.54 -11.48
N GLY A 42 -8.36 12.22 -12.47
CA GLY A 42 -7.95 12.21 -13.88
C GLY A 42 -7.15 10.98 -14.34
N TYR A 43 -6.76 10.04 -13.46
CA TYR A 43 -6.04 8.83 -13.89
C TYR A 43 -6.79 8.07 -14.98
N ARG A 44 -8.11 7.88 -14.86
CA ARG A 44 -8.92 7.21 -15.91
C ARG A 44 -9.02 8.01 -17.21
N ALA A 45 -8.89 9.33 -17.15
CA ALA A 45 -8.88 10.22 -18.31
C ALA A 45 -7.48 10.39 -18.94
N GLY A 46 -6.46 9.68 -18.43
CA GLY A 46 -5.10 9.71 -18.96
C GLY A 46 -4.22 10.86 -18.42
N THR A 47 -4.77 11.77 -17.62
CA THR A 47 -4.08 12.95 -17.10
C THR A 47 -3.52 12.77 -15.68
N GLY A 48 -3.97 11.73 -14.97
CA GLY A 48 -3.52 11.42 -13.61
C GLY A 48 -2.46 10.33 -13.54
N ARG A 49 -1.96 10.09 -12.33
CA ARG A 49 -0.91 9.11 -12.02
C ARG A 49 -1.42 8.01 -11.10
N ARG A 50 -0.75 6.85 -11.11
CA ARG A 50 -0.98 5.74 -10.20
C ARG A 50 0.33 5.30 -9.55
N LEU A 51 0.30 5.16 -8.24
CA LEU A 51 1.35 4.57 -7.42
C LEU A 51 0.84 3.22 -6.90
N THR A 52 1.63 2.16 -6.96
CA THR A 52 1.28 0.86 -6.39
C THR A 52 2.41 0.36 -5.50
N LEU A 53 2.10 0.16 -4.22
CA LEU A 53 2.96 -0.49 -3.24
C LEU A 53 2.63 -1.98 -3.25
N VAL A 54 3.62 -2.81 -3.56
CA VAL A 54 3.46 -4.27 -3.60
C VAL A 54 4.13 -4.87 -2.36
N PHE A 55 3.36 -5.65 -1.61
CA PHE A 55 3.83 -6.40 -0.45
C PHE A 55 3.89 -7.88 -0.80
N ALA A 56 5.09 -8.45 -0.71
CA ALA A 56 5.33 -9.89 -0.84
C ALA A 56 5.59 -10.54 0.52
N PRO A 57 5.10 -11.78 0.74
CA PRO A 57 5.46 -12.57 1.90
C PRO A 57 6.94 -12.99 1.86
N GLY A 58 7.45 -13.36 3.02
CA GLY A 58 8.80 -13.85 3.18
C GLY A 58 9.04 -14.38 4.60
N PRO A 59 10.26 -14.85 4.93
CA PRO A 59 10.54 -15.54 6.19
C PRO A 59 10.17 -14.78 7.47
N ARG A 60 10.12 -13.44 7.41
CA ARG A 60 9.74 -12.55 8.52
C ARG A 60 8.63 -11.57 8.15
N ARG A 61 7.85 -11.92 7.11
CA ARG A 61 6.89 -11.02 6.47
C ARG A 61 5.64 -11.81 6.14
N ILE A 62 4.53 -11.46 6.79
CA ILE A 62 3.26 -12.15 6.58
C ILE A 62 2.33 -11.17 5.86
N VAL A 63 1.79 -11.60 4.74
CA VAL A 63 0.63 -10.94 4.12
C VAL A 63 -0.62 -11.77 4.41
N SER A 64 -1.74 -11.10 4.68
CA SER A 64 -3.03 -11.78 4.76
C SER A 64 -3.31 -12.51 3.43
N ASN A 65 -3.58 -13.81 3.50
CA ASN A 65 -3.92 -14.66 2.35
C ASN A 65 -5.35 -15.23 2.44
N THR A 66 -6.01 -15.06 3.58
CA THR A 66 -7.38 -15.52 3.80
C THR A 66 -8.35 -14.37 3.61
N SER A 67 -9.52 -14.65 3.02
CA SER A 67 -10.69 -13.76 3.03
C SER A 67 -11.34 -13.63 4.42
N TYR A 68 -10.81 -14.31 5.44
CA TYR A 68 -11.39 -14.44 6.80
C TYR A 68 -10.65 -13.63 7.87
N PHE A 69 -9.33 -13.45 7.77
CA PHE A 69 -8.65 -12.37 8.48
C PHE A 69 -9.02 -11.03 7.82
N GLU A 70 -8.90 -9.92 8.54
CA GLU A 70 -9.03 -8.58 7.97
C GLU A 70 -8.17 -8.51 6.69
N ALA A 71 -8.84 -8.64 5.54
CA ALA A 71 -8.19 -8.61 4.24
C ALA A 71 -7.36 -7.33 4.18
N GLY A 72 -6.19 -7.38 3.58
CA GLY A 72 -5.36 -6.17 3.52
C GLY A 72 -4.40 -5.94 4.69
N THR A 73 -4.19 -6.90 5.60
CA THR A 73 -3.17 -6.75 6.66
C THR A 73 -1.79 -7.24 6.22
N VAL A 74 -0.74 -6.47 6.52
CA VAL A 74 0.67 -6.85 6.37
C VAL A 74 1.37 -6.82 7.73
N VAL A 75 2.18 -7.83 8.02
CA VAL A 75 2.84 -8.01 9.33
C VAL A 75 4.35 -8.16 9.15
N ARG A 76 5.09 -7.58 10.08
CA ARG A 76 6.53 -7.79 10.27
C ARG A 76 6.76 -8.63 11.52
N LEU A 77 7.66 -9.60 11.40
CA LEU A 77 8.23 -10.32 12.52
C LEU A 77 9.69 -9.84 12.71
N PRO A 78 10.20 -9.79 13.95
CA PRO A 78 9.68 -10.43 15.16
C PRO A 78 8.78 -9.56 16.06
N ASP A 79 8.71 -8.26 15.82
CA ASP A 79 7.98 -7.29 16.65
C ASP A 79 6.45 -7.39 16.55
N ARG A 80 5.94 -8.21 15.61
CA ARG A 80 4.51 -8.39 15.33
C ARG A 80 3.81 -7.09 14.94
N ALA A 81 4.56 -6.11 14.47
CA ALA A 81 3.97 -4.88 13.95
C ALA A 81 3.14 -5.21 12.72
N ASP A 82 1.92 -4.71 12.69
CA ASP A 82 1.00 -4.89 11.59
C ASP A 82 0.44 -3.56 11.10
N LEU A 83 0.16 -3.51 9.80
CA LEU A 83 -0.52 -2.39 9.16
C LEU A 83 -1.72 -2.94 8.41
N ASN A 84 -2.91 -2.46 8.76
CA ASN A 84 -4.11 -2.71 7.99
C ASN A 84 -4.17 -1.72 6.83
N LEU A 85 -3.93 -2.20 5.62
CA LEU A 85 -3.92 -1.37 4.43
C LEU A 85 -5.29 -0.75 4.17
N HIS A 86 -6.41 -1.28 4.69
CA HIS A 86 -7.75 -0.68 4.56
C HIS A 86 -8.01 0.52 5.46
N GLU A 87 -7.12 0.83 6.40
CA GLU A 87 -7.25 2.01 7.24
C GLU A 87 -6.79 3.28 6.52
N PRO A 88 -7.60 4.36 6.52
CA PRO A 88 -7.21 5.62 5.90
C PRO A 88 -5.93 6.22 6.49
N GLY A 89 -5.70 6.08 7.80
CA GLY A 89 -4.50 6.57 8.46
C GLY A 89 -3.23 5.85 7.99
N THR A 90 -3.30 4.51 7.90
CA THR A 90 -2.23 3.67 7.35
C THR A 90 -1.96 3.99 5.88
N ALA A 91 -3.02 4.12 5.07
CA ALA A 91 -2.89 4.48 3.67
C ALA A 91 -2.24 5.88 3.50
N ARG A 92 -2.61 6.87 4.32
CA ARG A 92 -1.98 8.20 4.32
C ARG A 92 -0.49 8.11 4.59
N ARG A 93 -0.08 7.45 5.68
CA ARG A 93 1.33 7.33 6.07
C ARG A 93 2.17 6.59 5.01
N LEU A 94 1.61 5.54 4.40
CA LEU A 94 2.28 4.82 3.32
C LEU A 94 2.38 5.64 2.03
N LEU A 95 1.39 6.48 1.73
CA LEU A 95 1.46 7.41 0.61
C LEU A 95 2.57 8.46 0.84
N ASP A 96 2.69 9.00 2.05
CA ASP A 96 3.74 9.97 2.40
C ASP A 96 5.14 9.36 2.28
N ALA A 97 5.35 8.17 2.85
CA ALA A 97 6.62 7.43 2.74
C ALA A 97 6.97 7.05 1.29
N ALA A 98 5.99 6.94 0.40
CA ALA A 98 6.17 6.57 -1.00
C ALA A 98 6.17 7.75 -1.97
N ALA A 99 5.85 8.96 -1.51
CA ALA A 99 5.84 10.18 -2.32
C ALA A 99 7.19 10.44 -3.03
N PRO A 100 8.36 10.24 -2.40
CA PRO A 100 9.65 10.43 -3.08
C PRO A 100 9.82 9.57 -4.34
N ALA A 101 9.21 8.37 -4.38
CA ALA A 101 9.27 7.51 -5.57
C ALA A 101 8.49 8.09 -6.77
N LEU A 102 7.43 8.88 -6.50
CA LEU A 102 6.69 9.60 -7.54
C LEU A 102 7.50 10.77 -8.09
N ASP A 103 8.26 11.46 -7.23
CA ASP A 103 9.10 12.62 -7.60
C ASP A 103 10.33 12.20 -8.40
N LEU A 104 10.91 11.04 -8.08
CA LEU A 104 12.02 10.45 -8.83
C LEU A 104 11.62 9.99 -10.24
N ARG A 105 10.32 9.80 -10.51
CA ARG A 105 9.80 9.27 -11.78
C ARG A 105 8.65 10.12 -12.34
N PRO A 106 8.86 11.43 -12.61
CA PRO A 106 7.76 12.36 -12.91
C PRO A 106 7.07 12.03 -14.25
N SER A 107 7.79 11.46 -15.22
CA SER A 107 7.26 11.05 -16.53
C SER A 107 6.53 9.70 -16.50
N VAL A 108 6.64 8.94 -15.41
CA VAL A 108 6.02 7.62 -15.28
C VAL A 108 4.62 7.77 -14.70
N ARG A 109 3.63 7.38 -15.50
CA ARG A 109 2.21 7.40 -15.10
C ARG A 109 1.88 6.31 -14.08
N ASP A 110 2.41 5.11 -14.27
CA ASP A 110 2.19 3.94 -13.42
C ASP A 110 3.49 3.57 -12.70
N VAL A 111 3.64 4.03 -11.46
CA VAL A 111 4.80 3.75 -10.62
C VAL A 111 4.47 2.58 -9.72
N GLU A 112 5.22 1.48 -9.86
CA GLU A 112 5.16 0.34 -8.97
C GLU A 112 6.46 0.25 -8.16
N VAL A 113 6.32 0.06 -6.85
CA VAL A 113 7.44 -0.04 -5.90
C VAL A 113 7.18 -1.15 -4.88
N ASP A 114 8.25 -1.70 -4.32
CA ASP A 114 8.15 -2.57 -3.14
C ASP A 114 7.61 -1.74 -1.97
N GLY A 115 6.53 -2.21 -1.34
CA GLY A 115 5.90 -1.53 -0.22
C GLY A 115 6.66 -1.69 1.09
N ARG A 116 7.66 -2.58 1.13
CA ARG A 116 8.34 -2.86 2.39
C ARG A 116 9.11 -1.67 2.99
N PRO A 117 9.97 -0.95 2.25
CA PRO A 117 10.70 0.17 2.84
C PRO A 117 9.75 1.19 3.48
N CYS A 118 8.62 1.47 2.82
CA CYS A 118 7.56 2.34 3.34
C CYS A 118 6.90 1.76 4.60
N PHE A 119 6.65 0.44 4.67
CA PHE A 119 6.16 -0.21 5.89
C PHE A 119 7.15 -0.03 7.05
N ASP A 120 8.44 -0.26 6.79
CA ASP A 120 9.46 -0.21 7.83
C ASP A 120 9.60 1.21 8.40
N GLU A 121 9.51 2.24 7.55
CA GLU A 121 9.46 3.65 7.93
C GLU A 121 8.21 3.99 8.76
N VAL A 122 7.02 3.59 8.30
CA VAL A 122 5.76 3.87 9.00
C VAL A 122 5.70 3.21 10.38
N VAL A 123 6.28 2.02 10.53
CA VAL A 123 6.33 1.32 11.82
C VAL A 123 7.42 1.85 12.74
N ALA A 124 8.56 2.30 12.21
CA ALA A 124 9.61 2.93 13.03
C ALA A 124 9.11 4.22 13.72
N GLY A 125 8.10 4.88 13.14
CA GLY A 125 7.58 6.14 13.64
C GLY A 125 8.58 7.30 13.50
N PRO A 126 8.16 8.54 13.79
CA PRO A 126 9.04 9.72 13.72
C PRO A 126 10.13 9.79 14.81
N GLU A 127 10.38 8.72 15.56
CA GLU A 127 11.28 8.73 16.72
C GLU A 127 12.28 7.56 16.67
N ALA A 128 13.20 7.64 15.71
CA ALA A 128 14.43 6.85 15.70
C ALA A 128 15.65 7.76 15.44
N VAL A 129 15.58 9.01 15.90
CA VAL A 129 16.72 9.91 16.07
C VAL A 129 16.51 10.67 17.37
N ALA A 130 17.02 10.11 18.46
CA ALA A 130 17.26 10.81 19.73
C ALA A 130 18.66 10.42 20.21
#